data_AF-A0A7K0SNF4-F1
#
_entry.id   AF-A0A7K0SNF4-F1
#
_cell.length_a   1.000
_cell.length_b   1.000
_cell.length_c   1.000
_cell.angle_alpha   90.00
_cell.angle_beta   90.00
_cell.angle_gamma   90.00
#
_symmetry.space_group_name_H-M   'P 1'
#
loop_
_entity.id
_entity.type
_entity.pdbx_description
1 polymer ?
#
loop_
_entity_poly.entity_id
_entity_poly.type
_entity_poly.pdbx_seq_one_letter_code
_entity_poly.pdbx_strand_id
1 'polypeptide(L)' 'MPKNETEVEATNYSTETPAESVKAETKKVRAPLTVPGAGLGRRKEAIARVRMVPGTGVIKVNGRALAEYFPNKLHQQL' A
#
# COMPACT_ATOMS: atom_id res chain seq x y z
N MET A 1 24.57 -67.08 16.12
CA MET A 1 23.37 -67.01 16.99
C MET A 1 23.90 -66.71 18.39
N PRO A 2 23.44 -65.66 19.09
CA PRO A 2 22.03 -65.35 19.31
C PRO A 2 21.59 -64.01 18.70
N LYS A 3 20.26 -63.90 18.64
CA LYS A 3 19.41 -62.93 17.96
C LYS A 3 18.64 -62.20 19.05
N ASN A 4 18.47 -60.89 18.91
CA ASN A 4 17.43 -60.03 19.51
C ASN A 4 17.77 -58.61 19.05
N GLU A 5 16.86 -57.73 18.66
CA GLU A 5 15.40 -57.70 18.62
C GLU A 5 15.07 -56.45 17.76
N THR A 6 13.86 -56.40 17.19
CA THR A 6 13.02 -55.20 16.93
C THR A 6 13.71 -53.83 16.76
N GLU A 7 13.44 -53.01 15.75
CA GLU A 7 12.13 -52.40 15.49
C GLU A 7 12.23 -51.53 14.23
N VAL A 8 11.09 -51.38 13.56
CA VAL A 8 10.90 -50.49 12.42
C VAL A 8 10.77 -49.07 12.95
N GLU A 9 11.68 -48.17 12.62
CA GLU A 9 11.49 -46.74 12.93
C GLU A 9 11.60 -45.87 11.68
N ALA A 10 10.41 -45.51 11.20
CA ALA A 10 10.01 -44.23 10.64
C ALA A 10 11.07 -43.38 9.91
N THR A 11 10.82 -43.23 8.62
CA THR A 11 11.13 -42.07 7.78
C THR A 11 11.09 -40.74 8.56
N ASN A 12 12.25 -40.21 8.93
CA ASN A 12 12.37 -38.81 9.33
C ASN A 12 12.50 -37.95 8.07
N TYR A 13 11.35 -37.43 7.63
CA TYR A 13 11.24 -36.34 6.67
C TYR A 13 11.81 -35.07 7.31
N SER A 14 13.08 -34.76 7.07
CA SER A 14 13.58 -33.40 7.29
C SER A 14 13.63 -32.67 5.96
N THR A 15 12.56 -31.94 5.64
CA THR A 15 12.55 -30.90 4.62
C THR A 15 13.06 -29.61 5.24
N GLU A 16 14.36 -29.54 5.51
CA GLU A 16 15.03 -28.24 5.54
C GLU A 16 15.09 -27.73 4.10
N THR A 17 14.07 -26.99 3.69
CA THR A 17 14.14 -26.16 2.50
C THR A 17 15.04 -24.97 2.86
N PRO A 18 16.12 -24.70 2.11
CA PRO A 18 16.93 -23.51 2.31
C PRO A 18 16.04 -22.26 2.35
N ALA A 19 16.41 -21.32 3.22
CA ALA A 19 15.70 -20.07 3.54
C ALA A 19 15.60 -19.08 2.37
N GLU A 20 15.47 -19.54 1.12
CA GLU A 20 15.30 -18.73 -0.07
C GLU A 20 13.82 -18.42 -0.37
N SER A 21 12.87 -18.94 0.41
CA SER A 21 11.43 -18.79 0.16
C SER A 21 10.70 -17.76 1.04
N VAL A 22 11.41 -16.95 1.83
CA VAL A 22 10.75 -15.89 2.64
C VAL A 22 11.15 -14.49 2.18
N LYS A 23 10.31 -13.94 1.30
CA LYS A 23 10.02 -12.50 1.16
C LYS A 23 11.16 -11.63 0.62
N ALA A 24 11.37 -11.70 -0.69
CA ALA A 24 11.82 -10.54 -1.46
C ALA A 24 10.66 -9.97 -2.30
N GLU A 25 9.45 -9.88 -1.72
CA GLU A 25 8.58 -8.76 -2.06
C GLU A 25 9.33 -7.51 -1.62
N THR A 26 10.03 -6.89 -2.56
CA THR A 26 10.63 -5.57 -2.37
C THR A 26 9.49 -4.61 -2.06
N LYS A 27 9.17 -4.47 -0.77
CA LYS A 27 8.32 -3.39 -0.25
C LYS A 27 8.99 -2.11 -0.72
N LYS A 28 8.48 -1.53 -1.80
CA LYS A 28 8.89 -0.22 -2.28
C LYS A 28 8.87 0.70 -1.07
N VAL A 29 10.05 1.11 -0.61
CA VAL A 29 10.18 2.02 0.52
C VAL A 29 9.34 3.23 0.15
N ARG A 30 8.26 3.46 0.90
CA ARG A 30 7.38 4.60 0.62
C ARG A 30 8.24 5.84 0.79
N ALA A 31 8.35 6.62 -0.27
CA ALA A 31 9.01 7.92 -0.21
C ALA A 31 8.43 8.72 0.98
N PRO A 32 9.25 9.53 1.66
CA PRO A 32 8.78 10.28 2.82
C PRO A 32 7.54 11.09 2.44
N LEU A 33 6.50 11.07 3.29
CA LEU A 33 5.23 11.77 3.08
C LEU A 33 5.38 13.31 3.00
N THR A 34 6.60 13.81 3.19
CA THR A 34 6.99 15.21 3.05
C THR A 34 7.21 15.63 1.58
N VAL A 35 7.25 14.69 0.64
CA VAL A 35 7.43 14.99 -0.78
C VAL A 35 6.11 15.49 -1.37
N PRO A 36 6.12 16.57 -2.19
CA PRO A 36 4.92 17.01 -2.89
C PRO A 36 4.35 15.90 -3.79
N GLY A 37 3.04 15.68 -3.69
CA GLY A 37 2.30 14.71 -4.47
C GLY A 37 1.61 15.34 -5.67
N ALA A 38 1.45 14.57 -6.74
CA ALA A 38 0.59 14.92 -7.86
C ALA A 38 -0.43 13.81 -8.12
N GLY A 39 -1.64 14.19 -8.51
CA GLY A 39 -2.73 13.27 -8.76
C GLY A 39 -3.64 13.74 -9.89
N LEU A 40 -4.31 12.77 -10.52
CA LEU A 40 -5.36 13.00 -11.50
C LEU A 40 -6.67 12.40 -10.97
N GLY A 41 -7.73 13.19 -10.96
CA GLY A 41 -9.08 12.74 -10.64
C GLY A 41 -9.95 12.76 -11.89
N ARG A 42 -10.70 11.68 -12.15
CA ARG A 42 -11.68 11.60 -13.23
C ARG A 42 -13.03 11.14 -12.69
N ARG A 43 -14.10 11.85 -13.04
CA ARG A 43 -15.48 11.41 -12.79
C ARG A 43 -16.33 11.70 -14.01
N LYS A 44 -16.85 10.66 -14.65
CA LYS A 44 -17.57 10.74 -15.93
C LYS A 44 -16.70 11.45 -16.99
N GLU A 45 -17.13 12.62 -17.45
CA GLU A 45 -16.44 13.49 -18.41
C GLU A 45 -15.51 14.50 -17.75
N ALA A 46 -15.60 14.71 -16.43
CA ALA A 46 -14.79 15.69 -15.72
C ALA A 46 -13.39 15.15 -15.39
N ILE A 47 -12.38 16.01 -15.56
CA ILE A 47 -10.97 15.73 -15.25
C ILE A 47 -10.41 16.85 -14.36
N ALA A 48 -9.78 16.47 -13.25
CA ALA A 48 -9.12 17.39 -12.32
C ALA A 48 -7.64 17.00 -12.14
N ARG A 49 -6.77 18.02 -12.11
CA ARG A 49 -5.34 17.86 -11.82
C ARG A 49 -5.06 18.43 -10.43
N VAL A 50 -4.51 17.62 -9.54
CA VAL A 50 -4.25 17.99 -8.15
C VAL A 50 -2.76 17.99 -7.88
N ARG A 51 -2.30 19.02 -7.17
CA ARG A 51 -0.96 19.08 -6.59
C ARG A 51 -1.11 19.24 -5.09
N MET A 52 -0.47 18.35 -4.33
CA MET A 52 -0.48 18.36 -2.88
C MET A 52 0.91 18.72 -2.38
N VAL A 53 0.96 19.63 -1.42
CA VAL A 53 2.18 20.05 -0.73
C VAL A 53 1.89 19.89 0.78
N PRO A 54 2.84 19.37 1.59
CA PRO A 54 2.65 19.31 3.03
C PRO A 54 2.43 20.73 3.59
N GLY A 55 1.39 20.91 4.42
CA GLY A 55 1.04 22.23 4.97
C GLY A 55 -0.35 22.31 5.61
N THR A 56 -0.92 23.52 5.62
CA THR A 56 -2.13 23.93 6.37
C THR A 56 -3.47 23.41 5.84
N GLY A 57 -3.47 22.50 4.86
CA GLY A 57 -4.69 21.90 4.32
C GLY A 57 -5.58 22.85 3.50
N VAL A 58 -5.07 24.00 3.07
CA VAL A 58 -5.82 24.96 2.24
C VAL A 58 -5.97 24.41 0.82
N ILE A 59 -7.22 24.23 0.38
CA ILE A 59 -7.57 23.74 -0.96
C ILE A 59 -8.07 24.91 -1.81
N LYS A 60 -7.41 25.13 -2.96
CA LYS A 60 -7.84 26.10 -3.98
C LYS A 60 -8.15 25.37 -5.27
N VAL A 61 -9.27 25.69 -5.90
CA VAL A 61 -9.71 25.15 -7.19
C VAL A 61 -9.73 26.28 -8.20
N ASN A 62 -8.88 26.22 -9.23
CA ASN A 62 -8.75 27.27 -10.26
C ASN A 62 -8.58 28.70 -9.69
N GLY A 63 -7.87 28.83 -8.56
CA GLY A 63 -7.63 30.10 -7.87
C GLY A 63 -8.73 30.54 -6.91
N ARG A 64 -9.86 29.83 -6.84
CA ARG A 64 -10.99 30.10 -5.93
C ARG A 64 -10.94 29.22 -4.69
N ALA A 65 -11.55 29.68 -3.60
CA ALA A 65 -11.72 28.88 -2.39
C ALA A 65 -12.72 27.72 -2.62
N LEU A 66 -12.56 26.62 -1.89
CA LEU A 66 -13.43 25.45 -2.01
C LEU A 66 -14.92 25.80 -1.83
N ALA A 67 -15.24 26.66 -0.86
CA ALA A 67 -16.61 27.07 -0.57
C ALA A 67 -17.26 27.90 -1.68
N GLU A 68 -16.46 28.67 -2.44
CA GLU A 68 -16.93 29.47 -3.57
C GLU A 68 -17.13 28.62 -4.82
N TYR A 69 -16.23 27.66 -5.05
CA TYR A 69 -16.29 26.79 -6.23
C TYR A 69 -17.37 25.70 -6.09
N PHE A 70 -17.53 25.15 -4.89
CA PHE A 70 -18.56 24.16 -4.56
C PHE A 70 -19.51 24.73 -3.50
N PRO A 71 -20.57 25.45 -3.89
CA PRO A 71 -21.49 26.08 -2.94
C PRO A 71 -22.29 25.06 -2.11
N ASN A 72 -22.52 23.86 -2.66
CA ASN A 72 -23.24 22.80 -1.95
C ASN A 72 -22.34 22.10 -0.93
N LYS A 73 -22.81 21.98 0.31
CA LYS A 73 -22.10 21.34 1.43
C LYS A 73 -21.83 19.84 1.21
N LEU A 74 -22.69 19.17 0.46
CA LEU A 74 -22.48 17.77 0.06
C LEU A 74 -21.15 17.60 -0.70
N HIS A 75 -20.77 18.57 -1.54
CA HIS A 75 -19.51 18.51 -2.29
C HIS A 75 -18.29 18.99 -1.50
N GLN A 76 -18.50 19.56 -0.31
CA GLN A 76 -17.44 19.93 0.63
C GLN A 76 -17.17 18.81 1.64
N GLN A 77 -18.15 17.93 1.89
CA GLN A 77 -17.98 16.74 2.71
C GLN A 77 -17.20 15.69 1.91
N LEU A 78 -16.05 15.31 2.48
CA LEU A 78 -15.10 14.35 1.93
C LEU A 78 -15.63 12.92 2.02
#